data_AF-A0A962UNA1-F1
#
_entry.id   AF-A0A962UNA1-F1
#
_cell.length_a   1.000
_cell.length_b   1.000
_cell.length_c   1.000
_cell.angle_alpha   90.00
_cell.angle_beta   90.00
_cell.angle_gamma   90.00
#
_symmetry.space_group_name_H-M   'P 1'
#
loop_
_entity.id
_entity.type
_entity.pdbx_description
1 polymer ?
#
loop_
_entity_poly.entity_id
_entity_poly.type
_entity_poly.pdbx_seq_one_letter_code
_entity_poly.pdbx_strand_id
1 'polypeptide(L)'
;MERSKMVAGKSVPLTLFLVLSVSAAQAVPIKLSFSATGVADSNGNPAPTDPATGVFVYEAASLGSTIDSLTSVSLTLDGVKYGVGDISFKSPFGGHADVIYGTLNGVGTNALTNDFWLVFHRVAGIGLDFSYTSASRPGTWFSQQFSSFSLSQIPAPGTLALISLGAIGFGVRKRLLR
;
A
#
# COMPACT_ATOMS: atom_id res chain seq x y z
N MET A 1 65.34 -52.41 12.16
CA MET A 1 65.20 -51.54 10.96
C MET A 1 63.76 -51.66 10.49
N GLU A 2 62.86 -50.88 11.08
CA GLU A 2 61.41 -51.03 10.90
C GLU A 2 60.87 -49.69 10.37
N ARG A 3 60.39 -49.68 9.13
CA ARG A 3 59.93 -48.47 8.43
C ARG A 3 58.46 -48.25 8.74
N SER A 4 58.19 -47.28 9.61
CA SER A 4 56.85 -46.76 9.90
C SER A 4 56.27 -46.09 8.64
N LYS A 5 55.10 -46.58 8.19
CA LYS A 5 54.34 -46.02 7.05
C LYS A 5 53.41 -44.93 7.55
N MET A 6 53.68 -43.69 7.14
CA MET A 6 52.82 -42.52 7.37
C MET A 6 51.57 -42.62 6.49
N VAL A 7 50.39 -42.67 7.12
CA VAL A 7 49.09 -42.67 6.44
C VAL A 7 48.67 -41.22 6.21
N ALA A 8 48.55 -40.82 4.94
CA ALA A 8 48.12 -39.49 4.54
C ALA A 8 46.61 -39.30 4.77
N GLY A 9 46.24 -38.45 5.73
CA GLY A 9 44.87 -38.04 6.00
C GLY A 9 44.33 -37.13 4.90
N LYS A 10 43.22 -37.53 4.26
CA LYS A 10 42.50 -36.71 3.28
C LYS A 10 41.71 -35.62 3.98
N SER A 11 42.05 -34.36 3.71
CA SER A 11 41.32 -33.17 4.14
C SER A 11 40.03 -33.02 3.34
N VAL A 12 38.89 -33.01 4.03
CA VAL A 12 37.57 -32.73 3.45
C VAL A 12 37.34 -31.21 3.49
N PRO A 13 37.12 -30.53 2.36
CA PRO A 13 36.81 -29.10 2.37
C PRO A 13 35.36 -28.90 2.85
N LEU A 14 35.20 -28.24 3.99
CA LEU A 14 33.90 -27.79 4.51
C LEU A 14 33.56 -26.45 3.86
N THR A 15 32.79 -26.49 2.77
CA THR A 15 32.28 -25.26 2.13
C THR A 15 31.07 -24.74 2.90
N LEU A 16 31.28 -23.74 3.75
CA LEU A 16 30.23 -23.03 4.46
C LEU A 16 29.48 -22.11 3.47
N PHE A 17 28.26 -22.47 3.09
CA PHE A 17 27.36 -21.57 2.36
C PHE A 17 26.78 -20.55 3.36
N LEU A 18 27.41 -19.38 3.44
CA LEU A 18 26.87 -18.25 4.18
C LEU A 18 25.72 -17.65 3.34
N VAL A 19 24.49 -18.07 3.62
CA VAL A 19 23.30 -17.43 3.06
C VAL A 19 23.11 -16.11 3.80
N LEU A 20 23.65 -15.03 3.22
CA LEU A 20 23.32 -13.67 3.63
C LEU A 20 21.86 -13.43 3.24
N SER A 21 20.97 -13.51 4.22
CA SER A 21 19.57 -13.08 4.11
C SER A 21 19.55 -11.57 3.94
N VAL A 22 19.81 -11.09 2.72
CA VAL A 22 19.55 -9.69 2.37
C VAL A 22 18.03 -9.54 2.38
N SER A 23 17.46 -9.05 3.48
CA SER A 23 16.09 -8.55 3.45
C SER A 23 16.12 -7.29 2.61
N ALA A 24 15.86 -7.41 1.31
CA ALA A 24 15.49 -6.24 0.55
C ALA A 24 14.29 -5.62 1.29
N ALA A 25 14.42 -4.35 1.69
CA ALA A 25 13.27 -3.57 2.13
C ALA A 25 12.38 -3.42 0.89
N GLN A 26 11.49 -4.39 0.70
CA GLN A 26 10.53 -4.39 -0.39
C GLN A 26 9.33 -3.60 0.10
N ALA A 27 8.92 -2.60 -0.67
CA ALA A 27 7.65 -1.97 -0.42
C ALA A 27 6.55 -3.03 -0.55
N VAL A 28 5.62 -2.99 0.41
CA VAL A 28 4.48 -3.90 0.46
C VAL A 28 3.24 -3.15 0.02
N PRO A 29 2.45 -3.74 -0.90
CA PRO A 29 1.20 -3.14 -1.32
C PRO A 29 0.20 -3.18 -0.17
N ILE A 30 -0.36 -2.03 0.16
CA ILE A 30 -1.38 -1.84 1.19
C ILE A 30 -2.65 -1.36 0.52
N LYS A 31 -3.74 -2.06 0.81
CA LYS A 31 -5.10 -1.68 0.43
C LYS A 31 -5.75 -0.89 1.56
N LEU A 32 -6.10 0.35 1.25
CA LEU A 32 -7.03 1.18 2.02
C LEU A 32 -8.42 1.09 1.40
N SER A 33 -9.43 0.87 2.22
CA SER A 33 -10.84 0.93 1.79
C SER A 33 -11.64 1.71 2.80
N PHE A 34 -12.53 2.59 2.33
CA PHE A 34 -13.35 3.41 3.20
C PHE A 34 -14.75 3.65 2.61
N SER A 35 -15.69 3.97 3.49
CA SER A 35 -17.04 4.45 3.17
C SER A 35 -17.44 5.52 4.18
N ALA A 36 -17.34 6.79 3.78
CA ALA A 36 -17.72 7.93 4.59
C ALA A 36 -19.25 8.09 4.60
N THR A 37 -19.80 8.43 5.76
CA THR A 37 -21.24 8.58 6.02
C THR A 37 -21.52 9.81 6.85
N GLY A 38 -22.78 10.15 7.11
CA GLY A 38 -23.11 11.29 7.99
C GLY A 38 -22.60 12.63 7.47
N VAL A 39 -22.52 12.76 6.14
CA VAL A 39 -22.13 13.99 5.46
C VAL A 39 -23.25 15.01 5.67
N ALA A 40 -22.93 16.14 6.29
CA ALA A 40 -23.89 17.21 6.54
C ALA A 40 -24.06 18.14 5.32
N ASP A 41 -25.21 18.80 5.25
CA ASP A 41 -25.47 19.87 4.28
C ASP A 41 -24.43 20.99 4.43
N SER A 42 -24.07 21.60 3.30
CA SER A 42 -23.01 22.60 3.24
C SER A 42 -23.54 23.92 2.71
N ASN A 43 -23.58 24.96 3.56
CA ASN A 43 -24.06 26.30 3.19
C ASN A 43 -25.47 26.29 2.53
N GLY A 44 -26.38 25.46 3.04
CA GLY A 44 -27.72 25.30 2.49
C GLY A 44 -27.81 24.40 1.24
N ASN A 45 -26.69 23.80 0.81
CA ASN A 45 -26.68 22.81 -0.27
C ASN A 45 -26.78 21.41 0.31
N PRO A 46 -27.75 20.59 -0.15
CA PRO A 46 -27.95 19.25 0.38
C PRO A 46 -26.73 18.37 0.12
N ALA A 47 -26.39 17.53 1.09
CA ALA A 47 -25.38 16.48 0.90
C ALA A 47 -25.78 15.54 -0.26
N PRO A 48 -24.83 15.12 -1.11
CA PRO A 48 -25.09 14.06 -2.08
C PRO A 48 -25.55 12.77 -1.40
N THR A 49 -26.43 12.04 -2.08
CA THR A 49 -27.07 10.83 -1.54
C THR A 49 -26.24 9.57 -1.79
N ASP A 50 -25.31 9.63 -2.73
CA ASP A 50 -24.34 8.59 -3.01
C ASP A 50 -23.32 8.50 -1.86
N PRO A 51 -23.03 7.28 -1.37
CA PRO A 51 -22.02 7.10 -0.35
C PRO A 51 -20.64 7.41 -0.94
N ALA A 52 -19.87 8.23 -0.23
CA ALA A 52 -18.48 8.51 -0.60
C ALA A 52 -17.60 7.30 -0.24
N THR A 53 -17.48 6.38 -1.18
CA THR A 53 -16.70 5.15 -1.06
C THR A 53 -15.45 5.18 -1.93
N GLY A 54 -14.37 4.62 -1.42
CA GLY A 54 -13.13 4.54 -2.20
C GLY A 54 -12.19 3.43 -1.75
N VAL A 55 -11.35 3.03 -2.69
CA VAL A 55 -10.26 2.07 -2.49
C VAL A 55 -8.98 2.68 -3.05
N PHE A 56 -7.94 2.71 -2.22
CA PHE A 56 -6.59 3.06 -2.63
C PHE A 56 -5.68 1.86 -2.43
N VAL A 57 -4.79 1.61 -3.38
CA VAL A 57 -3.65 0.71 -3.19
C VAL A 57 -2.39 1.55 -3.28
N TYR A 58 -1.54 1.42 -2.28
CA TYR A 58 -0.29 2.16 -2.18
C TYR A 58 0.83 1.27 -1.70
N GLU A 59 2.06 1.63 -2.05
CA GLU A 59 3.27 0.97 -1.57
C GLU A 59 3.76 1.68 -0.31
N ALA A 60 4.18 0.92 0.70
CA ALA A 60 4.91 1.43 1.86
C ALA A 60 5.83 0.34 2.42
N ALA A 61 6.81 0.71 3.26
CA ALA A 61 7.67 -0.28 3.92
C ALA A 61 6.90 -1.27 4.85
N SER A 62 5.76 -0.86 5.42
CA SER A 62 4.89 -1.69 6.27
C SER A 62 3.51 -1.03 6.46
N LEU A 63 2.54 -1.73 7.06
CA LEU A 63 1.17 -1.23 7.29
C LEU A 63 1.12 0.11 8.06
N GLY A 64 2.12 0.39 8.90
CA GLY A 64 2.23 1.63 9.68
C GLY A 64 3.23 2.67 9.13
N SER A 65 3.89 2.35 8.02
CA SER A 65 4.85 3.24 7.37
C SER A 65 4.14 4.28 6.51
N THR A 66 4.81 5.40 6.25
CA THR A 66 4.34 6.43 5.33
C THR A 66 4.15 5.86 3.93
N ILE A 67 3.24 6.47 3.17
CA ILE A 67 3.02 6.13 1.76
C ILE A 67 4.28 6.46 0.95
N ASP A 68 4.77 5.49 0.18
CA ASP A 68 5.89 5.68 -0.75
C ASP A 68 5.39 6.00 -2.17
N SER A 69 4.32 5.33 -2.63
CA SER A 69 3.67 5.60 -3.93
C SER A 69 2.23 5.08 -3.99
N LEU A 70 1.38 5.67 -4.83
CA LEU A 70 0.03 5.17 -5.14
C LEU A 70 0.08 4.30 -6.40
N THR A 71 -0.51 3.10 -6.35
CA THR A 71 -0.53 2.15 -7.47
C THR A 71 -1.91 1.96 -8.08
N SER A 72 -2.98 2.11 -7.28
CA SER A 72 -4.34 2.00 -7.77
C SER A 72 -5.29 2.92 -7.02
N VAL A 73 -6.26 3.45 -7.75
CA VAL A 73 -7.36 4.26 -7.22
C VAL A 73 -8.66 3.72 -7.79
N SER A 74 -9.65 3.54 -6.92
CA SER A 74 -11.04 3.37 -7.29
C SER A 74 -11.87 4.26 -6.38
N LEU A 75 -12.15 5.48 -6.82
CA LEU A 75 -12.92 6.48 -6.09
C LEU A 75 -13.92 7.13 -7.06
N THR A 76 -15.16 7.29 -6.61
CA THR A 76 -16.18 8.04 -7.34
C THR A 76 -16.89 8.97 -6.37
N LEU A 77 -16.92 10.27 -6.70
CA LEU A 77 -17.58 11.31 -5.91
C LEU A 77 -18.45 12.15 -6.83
N ASP A 78 -19.75 12.22 -6.54
CA ASP A 78 -20.73 12.97 -7.34
C ASP A 78 -20.62 12.69 -8.86
N GLY A 79 -20.41 11.42 -9.22
CA GLY A 79 -20.27 10.95 -10.59
C GLY A 79 -18.88 11.10 -11.22
N VAL A 80 -17.92 11.76 -10.56
CA VAL A 80 -16.55 11.93 -11.04
C VAL A 80 -15.70 10.73 -10.61
N LYS A 81 -15.07 10.06 -11.59
CA LYS A 81 -14.12 8.97 -11.34
C LYS A 81 -12.70 9.53 -11.26
N TYR A 82 -11.97 9.16 -10.21
CA TYR A 82 -10.59 9.58 -10.01
C TYR A 82 -9.62 8.46 -10.41
N GLY A 83 -8.55 8.83 -11.09
CA GLY A 83 -7.41 7.96 -11.39
C GLY A 83 -6.18 8.28 -10.53
N VAL A 84 -5.12 7.48 -10.70
CA VAL A 84 -3.84 7.69 -9.99
C VAL A 84 -3.21 9.05 -10.32
N GLY A 85 -3.39 9.55 -11.55
CA GLY A 85 -2.87 10.87 -11.96
C GLY A 85 -3.63 12.07 -11.40
N ASP A 86 -4.81 11.84 -10.81
CA ASP A 86 -5.69 12.87 -10.27
C ASP A 86 -5.54 13.06 -8.76
N ILE A 87 -4.62 12.31 -8.15
CA ILE A 87 -4.49 12.16 -6.70
C ILE A 87 -3.03 12.28 -6.31
N SER A 88 -2.82 12.94 -5.18
CA SER A 88 -1.54 13.00 -4.50
C SER A 88 -1.71 12.63 -3.03
N PHE A 89 -0.59 12.49 -2.34
CA PHE A 89 -0.57 12.19 -0.92
C PHE A 89 0.50 12.99 -0.21
N LYS A 90 0.31 13.14 1.10
CA LYS A 90 1.28 13.78 1.99
C LYS A 90 1.22 13.11 3.35
N SER A 91 2.38 12.85 3.91
CA SER A 91 2.54 12.45 5.32
C SER A 91 3.01 13.67 6.12
N PRO A 92 2.09 14.50 6.66
CA PRO A 92 2.47 15.73 7.35
C PRO A 92 3.40 15.44 8.56
N PHE A 93 4.65 15.87 8.41
CA PHE A 93 5.72 16.05 9.41
C PHE A 93 5.70 15.15 10.65
N GLY A 94 5.93 13.84 10.45
CA GLY A 94 6.36 12.93 11.52
C GLY A 94 5.26 12.32 12.40
N GLY A 95 4.00 12.65 12.17
CA GLY A 95 2.86 12.00 12.83
C GLY A 95 2.45 10.68 12.17
N HIS A 96 1.51 9.95 12.79
CA HIS A 96 0.89 8.73 12.24
C HIS A 96 -0.28 8.99 11.28
N ALA A 97 -0.55 10.25 10.96
CA ALA A 97 -1.59 10.65 10.02
C ALA A 97 -1.02 10.84 8.62
N ASP A 98 -1.73 10.31 7.63
CA ASP A 98 -1.48 10.53 6.21
C ASP A 98 -2.71 11.17 5.57
N VAL A 99 -2.48 11.92 4.49
CA VAL A 99 -3.52 12.57 3.70
C VAL A 99 -3.42 12.09 2.26
N ILE A 100 -4.53 11.61 1.70
CA ILE A 100 -4.71 11.38 0.27
C ILE A 100 -5.69 12.44 -0.24
N TYR A 101 -5.33 13.18 -1.29
CA TYR A 101 -6.12 14.31 -1.77
C TYR A 101 -6.16 14.40 -3.30
N GLY A 102 -7.26 14.95 -3.82
CA GLY A 102 -7.44 15.20 -5.25
C GLY A 102 -6.61 16.40 -5.71
N THR A 103 -6.12 16.33 -6.95
CA THR A 103 -5.30 17.38 -7.59
C THR A 103 -5.92 17.92 -8.88
N LEU A 104 -7.13 17.48 -9.26
CA LEU A 104 -7.79 17.85 -10.52
C LEU A 104 -7.86 19.37 -10.73
N ASN A 105 -8.10 20.15 -9.68
CA ASN A 105 -8.23 21.61 -9.76
C ASN A 105 -7.17 22.35 -8.91
N GLY A 106 -6.06 21.67 -8.60
CA GLY A 106 -5.02 22.15 -7.70
C GLY A 106 -5.15 21.56 -6.29
N VAL A 107 -4.44 22.17 -5.33
CA VAL A 107 -4.44 21.72 -3.93
C VAL A 107 -5.43 22.56 -3.13
N GLY A 108 -6.50 21.94 -2.61
CA GLY A 108 -7.50 22.57 -1.75
C GLY A 108 -8.92 22.09 -2.08
N THR A 109 -9.90 22.40 -1.23
CA THR A 109 -11.33 22.17 -1.51
C THR A 109 -12.00 23.51 -1.77
N ASN A 110 -11.87 24.00 -3.00
CA ASN A 110 -12.62 25.17 -3.42
C ASN A 110 -14.04 24.75 -3.80
N ALA A 111 -15.06 25.56 -3.50
CA ALA A 111 -16.40 25.24 -3.98
C ALA A 111 -16.42 25.21 -5.52
N LEU A 112 -17.31 24.39 -6.10
CA LEU A 112 -17.44 24.24 -7.56
C LEU A 112 -16.21 23.64 -8.26
N THR A 113 -15.46 22.80 -7.54
CA THR A 113 -14.36 21.99 -8.09
C THR A 113 -14.58 20.51 -7.78
N ASN A 114 -13.78 19.63 -8.35
CA ASN A 114 -13.80 18.19 -8.07
C ASN A 114 -12.62 17.79 -7.18
N ASP A 115 -12.49 18.44 -6.02
CA ASP A 115 -11.38 18.19 -5.11
C ASP A 115 -11.85 17.40 -3.88
N PHE A 116 -10.93 16.69 -3.23
CA PHE A 116 -11.22 15.94 -2.02
C PHE A 116 -9.97 15.80 -1.14
N TRP A 117 -10.17 15.45 0.12
CA TRP A 117 -9.13 14.83 0.94
C TRP A 117 -9.70 13.74 1.83
N LEU A 118 -8.84 12.79 2.17
CA LEU A 118 -9.04 11.77 3.19
C LEU A 118 -7.84 11.82 4.13
N VAL A 119 -8.06 12.17 5.39
CA VAL A 119 -7.06 12.03 6.44
C VAL A 119 -7.34 10.75 7.22
N PHE A 120 -6.30 9.96 7.47
CA PHE A 120 -6.40 8.72 8.22
C PHE A 120 -5.17 8.45 9.07
N HIS A 121 -5.34 7.66 10.12
CA HIS A 121 -4.28 7.25 11.02
C HIS A 121 -3.77 5.86 10.64
N ARG A 122 -2.57 5.77 10.05
CA ARG A 122 -2.07 4.50 9.45
C ARG A 122 -1.78 3.40 10.46
N VAL A 123 -1.34 3.74 11.68
CA VAL A 123 -1.04 2.74 12.72
C VAL A 123 -2.32 2.20 13.40
N ALA A 124 -3.24 3.09 13.77
CA ALA A 124 -4.54 2.72 14.34
C ALA A 124 -5.50 2.11 13.30
N GLY A 125 -5.27 2.34 12.01
CA GLY A 125 -6.12 1.81 10.95
C GLY A 125 -7.51 2.42 10.94
N ILE A 126 -7.63 3.73 11.21
CA ILE A 126 -8.90 4.46 11.27
C ILE A 126 -8.89 5.68 10.35
N GLY A 127 -10.04 6.00 9.75
CA GLY A 127 -10.28 7.28 9.11
C GLY A 127 -10.47 8.38 10.14
N LEU A 128 -9.93 9.58 9.87
CA LEU A 128 -10.00 10.73 10.76
C LEU A 128 -10.95 11.79 10.23
N ASP A 129 -10.82 12.12 8.94
CA ASP A 129 -11.70 13.05 8.26
C ASP A 129 -11.78 12.74 6.77
N PHE A 130 -12.86 13.20 6.16
CA PHE A 130 -13.08 13.16 4.72
C PHE A 130 -13.81 14.43 4.30
N SER A 131 -13.38 15.02 3.20
CA SER A 131 -14.05 16.17 2.59
C SER A 131 -14.00 16.08 1.08
N TYR A 132 -15.03 16.57 0.41
CA TYR A 132 -14.99 16.76 -1.04
C TYR A 132 -15.86 17.92 -1.50
N THR A 133 -15.58 18.37 -2.72
CA THR A 133 -16.33 19.37 -3.47
C THR A 133 -16.80 18.76 -4.79
N SER A 134 -17.76 19.42 -5.43
CA SER A 134 -18.26 19.01 -6.74
C SER A 134 -18.32 20.21 -7.67
N ALA A 135 -17.94 20.00 -8.93
CA ALA A 135 -18.13 20.97 -10.00
C ALA A 135 -19.60 21.09 -10.44
N SER A 136 -20.45 20.10 -10.11
CA SER A 136 -21.85 20.06 -10.54
C SER A 136 -22.78 20.89 -9.64
N ARG A 137 -22.40 21.07 -8.37
CA ARG A 137 -23.22 21.75 -7.37
C ARG A 137 -22.34 22.44 -6.31
N PRO A 138 -22.71 23.63 -5.83
CA PRO A 138 -21.92 24.32 -4.82
C PRO A 138 -21.99 23.60 -3.47
N GLY A 139 -20.90 23.63 -2.71
CA GLY A 139 -20.80 23.02 -1.39
C GLY A 139 -19.43 22.42 -1.13
N THR A 140 -19.16 22.19 0.16
CA THR A 140 -18.03 21.39 0.66
C THR A 140 -18.58 20.43 1.69
N TRP A 141 -18.55 19.16 1.36
CA TRP A 141 -19.18 18.11 2.15
C TRP A 141 -18.14 17.41 3.00
N PHE A 142 -18.30 17.55 4.31
CA PHE A 142 -17.36 17.07 5.30
C PHE A 142 -17.96 15.95 6.15
N SER A 143 -17.14 14.95 6.50
CA SER A 143 -17.48 13.91 7.44
C SER A 143 -16.28 13.45 8.26
N GLN A 144 -16.53 13.07 9.51
CA GLN A 144 -15.60 12.33 10.37
C GLN A 144 -16.14 10.93 10.71
N GLN A 145 -17.25 10.53 10.07
CA GLN A 145 -17.93 9.28 10.32
C GLN A 145 -17.70 8.33 9.16
N PHE A 146 -17.20 7.13 9.47
CA PHE A 146 -16.96 6.08 8.50
C PHE A 146 -17.80 4.85 8.88
N SER A 147 -18.68 4.44 7.97
CA SER A 147 -19.40 3.15 8.08
C SER A 147 -18.47 1.95 7.92
N SER A 148 -17.39 2.13 7.16
CA SER A 148 -16.28 1.19 7.08
C SER A 148 -14.98 1.93 6.81
N PHE A 149 -13.91 1.43 7.43
CA PHE A 149 -12.54 1.85 7.15
C PHE A 149 -11.62 0.66 7.44
N SER A 150 -10.68 0.37 6.53
CA SER A 150 -9.73 -0.72 6.72
C SER A 150 -8.42 -0.47 6.00
N LEU A 151 -7.31 -0.85 6.64
CA LEU A 151 -6.00 -1.01 6.02
C LEU A 151 -5.62 -2.48 6.06
N SER A 152 -5.13 -3.01 4.94
CA SER A 152 -4.69 -4.41 4.85
C SER A 152 -3.52 -4.55 3.89
N GLN A 153 -2.55 -5.40 4.23
CA GLN A 153 -1.49 -5.76 3.28
C GLN A 153 -2.05 -6.70 2.23
N ILE A 154 -1.75 -6.44 0.96
CA ILE A 154 -2.02 -7.37 -0.14
C ILE A 154 -0.86 -8.38 -0.16
N PRO A 155 -1.11 -9.69 0.04
CA PRO A 155 -0.05 -10.69 0.00
C PRO A 155 0.70 -10.63 -1.33
N ALA A 156 2.03 -10.67 -1.27
CA ALA A 156 2.85 -10.74 -2.49
C ALA A 156 2.42 -11.97 -3.32
N PRO A 157 2.18 -11.81 -4.63
CA PRO A 157 1.74 -12.90 -5.47
C PRO A 157 2.85 -13.95 -5.62
N GLY A 158 2.85 -14.98 -4.76
CA GLY A 158 3.51 -16.27 -4.98
C GLY A 158 5.01 -16.26 -5.34
N THR A 159 5.73 -15.14 -5.30
CA THR A 159 7.12 -15.05 -5.79
C THR A 159 8.01 -16.01 -5.01
N LEU A 160 7.72 -16.21 -3.72
CA LEU A 160 8.36 -17.23 -2.91
C LEU A 160 8.06 -18.64 -3.42
N ALA A 161 6.82 -18.94 -3.78
CA ALA A 161 6.47 -20.22 -4.40
C ALA A 161 7.20 -20.44 -5.73
N LEU A 162 7.36 -19.40 -6.56
CA LEU A 162 8.11 -19.47 -7.81
C LEU A 162 9.62 -19.68 -7.58
N ILE A 163 10.21 -19.01 -6.59
CA ILE A 163 11.62 -19.21 -6.20
C ILE A 163 11.81 -20.64 -5.67
N SER A 164 10.92 -21.12 -4.81
CA SER A 164 10.96 -22.49 -4.27
C SER A 164 10.84 -23.53 -5.39
N LEU A 165 9.90 -23.36 -6.31
CA LEU A 165 9.75 -24.25 -7.47
C LEU A 165 10.97 -24.21 -8.38
N GLY A 166 11.54 -23.03 -8.65
CA GLY A 166 12.77 -22.88 -9.40
C GLY A 166 13.94 -23.64 -8.77
N ALA A 167 14.14 -23.50 -7.46
CA ALA A 167 15.20 -24.20 -6.73
C ALA A 167 15.05 -25.73 -6.77
N ILE A 168 13.82 -26.24 -6.62
CA ILE A 168 13.52 -27.68 -6.74
C ILE A 168 13.82 -28.18 -8.16
N GLY A 169 13.39 -27.45 -9.18
CA GLY A 169 13.65 -27.78 -10.59
C GLY A 169 15.15 -27.87 -10.92
N PHE A 170 15.95 -26.94 -10.42
CA PHE A 170 17.41 -26.97 -10.60
C PHE A 170 18.08 -28.15 -9.87
N GLY A 171 17.58 -28.53 -8.69
CA GLY A 171 18.07 -29.69 -7.93
C GLY A 171 17.83 -31.02 -8.65
N VAL A 172 16.63 -31.21 -9.23
CA VAL A 172 16.27 -32.43 -9.97
C VAL A 172 17.10 -32.58 -11.24
N ARG A 173 17.32 -31.49 -11.99
CA ARG A 173 18.10 -31.52 -13.24
C ARG A 173 19.56 -31.92 -13.03
N LYS A 174 20.19 -31.49 -11.93
CA LYS A 174 21.58 -31.89 -11.61
C LYS A 174 21.70 -33.38 -11.23
N ARG A 175 20.62 -34.01 -10.77
CA ARG A 175 20.61 -35.44 -10.38
C ARG A 175 20.39 -36.37 -11.57
N LEU A 176 19.73 -35.90 -12.62
CA LEU A 176 19.49 -36.65 -13.87
C LEU A 176 20.69 -36.61 -14.84
N LEU A 177 21.65 -35.71 -14.64
CA LEU A 177 22.85 -35.56 -15.48
C LEU A 177 24.10 -36.24 -14.90
N ARG A 178 23.95 -37.07 -13.86
CA ARG A 178 24.99 -37.94 -13.28
C ARG A 178 24.56 -39.39 -13.46
#